data_AF-A0A1W2AHD9-F1
#
_entry.id   AF-A0A1W2AHD9-F1
#
_cell.length_a   1.000
_cell.length_b   1.000
_cell.length_c   1.000
_cell.angle_alpha   90.00
_cell.angle_beta   90.00
_cell.angle_gamma   90.00
#
_symmetry.space_group_name_H-M   'P 1'
#
loop_
_entity.id
_entity.type
_entity.pdbx_description
1 polymer ?
#
loop_
_entity_poly.entity_id
_entity_poly.type
_entity_poly.pdbx_seq_one_letter_code
_entity_poly.pdbx_strand_id
1 'polypeptide(L)'
;MNSAIVYIPALLEKLQEMTADQKSFIRITFCEESVDELRYFPGFLHFEAIGKDGLSTDYESIDSVSPPNLDLLRALKVRRDRLAV
;
A
#
# COMPACT_ATOMS: atom_id res chain seq x y z
N MET A 1 -13.01 -0.41 -9.87
CA MET A 1 -12.53 0.87 -9.33
C MET A 1 -11.50 0.54 -8.28
N ASN A 2 -10.25 1.01 -8.45
CA ASN A 2 -9.19 0.76 -7.48
C ASN A 2 -9.27 1.83 -6.39
N SER A 3 -10.01 1.52 -5.33
CA SER A 3 -10.20 2.39 -4.17
C SER A 3 -9.82 1.65 -2.92
N ALA A 4 -9.06 2.30 -2.04
CA ALA A 4 -8.65 1.78 -0.74
C ALA A 4 -9.44 2.49 0.37
N ILE A 5 -9.81 1.76 1.42
CA ILE A 5 -10.23 2.36 2.68
C ILE A 5 -8.98 2.52 3.53
N VAL A 6 -8.76 3.70 4.10
CA VAL A 6 -7.58 3.97 4.92
C VAL A 6 -7.98 4.59 6.25
N TYR A 7 -7.14 4.35 7.27
CA TYR A 7 -7.34 4.95 8.58
C TYR A 7 -6.99 6.45 8.52
N ILE A 8 -8.00 7.31 8.72
CA ILE A 8 -7.88 8.76 8.55
C ILE A 8 -6.70 9.35 9.36
N PRO A 9 -6.50 9.00 10.64
CA PRO A 9 -5.36 9.53 11.41
C PRO A 9 -4.00 9.17 10.81
N ALA A 10 -3.80 7.95 10.31
CA ALA A 10 -2.54 7.55 9.66
C ALA A 10 -2.30 8.33 8.36
N LEU A 11 -3.36 8.56 7.58
CA LEU A 11 -3.28 9.42 6.39
C LEU A 11 -2.92 10.86 6.77
N LEU A 12 -3.55 11.40 7.81
CA LEU A 12 -3.30 12.77 8.28
C LEU A 12 -1.85 12.95 8.77
N GLU A 13 -1.35 11.99 9.55
CA GLU A 13 0.03 12.00 10.05
C GLU A 13 1.05 12.06 8.91
N LYS A 14 0.85 11.24 7.86
CA LYS A 14 1.72 11.26 6.68
C LYS A 14 1.65 12.57 5.90
N LEU A 15 0.45 13.14 5.74
CA LEU A 15 0.29 14.44 5.09
C LEU A 15 0.97 15.57 5.90
N GLN A 16 0.90 15.49 7.23
CA GLN A 16 1.56 16.46 8.12
C GLN A 16 3.09 16.35 8.02
N GLU A 17 3.63 15.14 7.96
CA GLU A 17 5.06 14.87 7.77
C GLU A 17 5.57 15.51 6.46
N MET A 18 4.91 15.24 5.33
CA MET A 18 5.27 15.82 4.03
C MET A 18 5.13 17.35 4.00
N THR A 19 4.15 17.89 4.73
CA THR A 19 3.97 19.34 4.86
C THR A 19 5.11 19.96 5.67
N ALA A 20 5.54 19.31 6.76
CA ALA A 20 6.66 19.74 7.58
C ALA A 20 7.99 19.77 6.77
N ASP A 21 8.15 18.81 5.85
CA ASP A 21 9.27 18.73 4.91
C ASP A 21 9.16 19.69 3.70
N GLN A 22 8.21 20.63 3.75
CA GLN A 22 7.97 21.65 2.71
C GLN A 22 7.66 21.08 1.32
N LYS A 23 7.09 19.87 1.25
CA LYS A 23 6.65 19.26 0.00
C LYS A 23 5.38 19.95 -0.49
N SER A 24 5.22 20.05 -1.81
CA SER A 24 4.12 20.81 -2.43
C SER A 24 3.16 19.93 -3.23
N PHE A 25 3.61 18.76 -3.68
CA PHE A 25 2.77 17.82 -4.41
C PHE A 25 2.97 16.42 -3.83
N ILE A 26 1.97 15.57 -4.01
CA ILE A 26 2.00 14.17 -3.57
C ILE A 26 1.52 13.28 -4.71
N ARG A 27 2.26 12.21 -4.96
CA ARG A 27 1.83 11.08 -5.76
C ARG A 27 1.46 9.96 -4.80
N ILE A 28 0.23 9.50 -4.91
CA ILE A 28 -0.27 8.36 -4.14
C ILE A 28 -0.42 7.20 -5.10
N THR A 29 0.29 6.11 -4.84
CA THR A 29 0.21 4.88 -5.64
C THR A 29 -0.46 3.80 -4.83
N PHE A 30 -1.53 3.23 -5.36
CA PHE A 30 -2.16 2.05 -4.78
C PHE A 30 -1.40 0.81 -5.21
N CYS A 31 -0.83 0.10 -4.24
CA CYS A 31 -0.22 -1.20 -4.45
C CYS A 31 -1.27 -2.26 -4.10
N GLU A 32 -1.69 -3.01 -5.11
CA GLU A 32 -2.66 -4.09 -4.95
C GLU A 32 -2.08 -5.18 -4.04
N GLU A 33 -2.98 -5.86 -3.32
CA GLU A 33 -2.62 -7.06 -2.57
C GLU A 33 -1.99 -8.11 -3.50
N SER A 34 -1.06 -8.87 -2.95
CA SER A 34 -0.32 -9.86 -3.74
C SER A 34 -0.03 -11.10 -2.94
N VAL A 35 0.33 -12.15 -3.67
CA VAL A 35 0.78 -13.42 -3.12
C VAL A 35 2.16 -13.70 -3.66
N ASP A 36 3.13 -13.80 -2.76
CA ASP A 36 4.48 -14.20 -3.10
C ASP A 36 4.99 -15.24 -2.10
N GLU A 37 5.68 -16.27 -2.59
CA GLU A 37 6.23 -17.37 -1.78
C GLU A 37 5.29 -17.94 -0.69
N LEU A 38 3.99 -18.13 -1.02
CA LEU A 38 2.94 -18.59 -0.09
C LEU A 38 2.57 -17.61 1.04
N ARG A 39 3.02 -16.36 0.96
CA ARG A 39 2.65 -15.29 1.88
C ARG A 39 1.67 -14.34 1.19
N TYR A 40 0.71 -13.88 1.97
CA TYR A 40 -0.24 -12.85 1.57
C TYR A 40 0.32 -11.49 1.98
N PHE A 41 0.40 -10.58 1.02
CA PHE A 41 0.77 -9.19 1.23
C PHE A 41 -0.47 -8.34 1.05
N PRO A 42 -0.97 -7.67 2.10
CA PRO A 42 -2.13 -6.80 1.97
C PRO A 42 -1.80 -5.62 1.06
N GLY A 43 -2.83 -5.08 0.41
CA GLY A 43 -2.67 -3.85 -0.37
C GLY A 43 -2.33 -2.67 0.53
N PHE A 44 -1.54 -1.73 0.02
CA PHE A 44 -1.12 -0.53 0.75
C PHE A 44 -1.08 0.70 -0.17
N LEU A 45 -1.06 1.89 0.43
CA LEU A 45 -0.79 3.13 -0.30
C LEU A 45 0.67 3.53 -0.11
N HIS A 46 1.36 3.70 -1.22
CA HIS A 46 2.69 4.29 -1.27
C HIS A 46 2.61 5.79 -1.54
N PHE A 47 3.48 6.56 -0.90
CA PHE A 47 3.52 8.02 -1.00
C PHE A 47 4.89 8.51 -1.47
N GLU A 48 4.87 9.27 -2.56
CA GLU A 48 6.03 10.01 -3.04
C GLU A 48 5.66 11.50 -3.01
N ALA A 49 6.41 12.32 -2.27
CA ALA A 49 6.16 13.76 -2.18
C ALA A 49 7.21 14.54 -2.97
N ILE A 50 6.77 15.59 -3.66
CA ILE A 50 7.59 16.35 -4.60
C ILE A 50 7.68 17.80 -4.11
N GLY A 51 8.90 18.30 -3.98
CA GLY A 51 9.20 19.71 -3.67
C GLY A 51 8.96 20.64 -4.86
N LYS A 52 8.98 21.95 -4.63
CA LYS A 52 8.85 22.95 -5.72
C LYS A 52 10.04 22.95 -6.67
N ASP A 53 11.17 22.45 -6.21
CA ASP A 53 12.39 22.21 -6.97
C ASP A 53 12.34 20.95 -7.84
N GLY A 54 11.26 20.15 -7.72
CA GLY A 54 11.09 18.89 -8.43
C GLY A 54 11.80 17.71 -7.78
N LEU A 55 12.43 17.88 -6.61
CA LEU A 55 13.03 16.76 -5.88
C LEU A 55 11.94 15.90 -5.23
N SER A 56 11.96 14.60 -5.51
CA SER A 56 11.07 13.63 -4.89
C SER A 56 11.67 13.02 -3.64
N THR A 57 10.80 12.59 -2.74
CA THR A 57 11.16 11.88 -1.51
C THR A 57 10.09 10.82 -1.25
N ASP A 58 10.54 9.60 -1.01
CA ASP A 58 9.69 8.47 -0.70
C ASP A 58 9.36 8.48 0.80
N TYR A 59 8.08 8.29 1.12
CA TYR A 59 7.60 8.19 2.48
C TYR A 59 7.11 6.77 2.76
N GLU A 60 7.06 6.44 4.05
CA GLU A 60 6.51 5.18 4.51
C GLU A 60 5.06 5.00 4.04
N SER A 61 4.75 3.79 3.61
CA SER A 61 3.41 3.41 3.16
C SER A 61 2.41 3.30 4.32
N ILE A 62 1.12 3.48 4.03
CA ILE A 62 0.05 3.11 4.98
C ILE A 62 -0.68 1.87 4.47
N ASP A 63 -0.95 0.95 5.38
CA ASP A 63 -1.77 -0.22 5.07
C ASP A 63 -3.19 0.20 4.68
N SER A 64 -3.73 -0.44 3.64
CA SER A 64 -5.13 -0.27 3.28
C SER A 64 -6.00 -1.30 4.01
N VAL A 65 -7.16 -0.86 4.49
CA VAL A 65 -8.23 -1.76 4.92
C VAL A 65 -8.98 -2.21 3.67
N SER A 66 -8.38 -3.16 2.96
CA SER A 66 -9.04 -3.86 1.87
C SER A 66 -9.57 -5.20 2.39
N PRO A 67 -10.85 -5.57 2.15
CA PRO A 67 -11.29 -6.92 2.45
C PRO A 67 -10.40 -7.89 1.65
N PRO A 68 -9.87 -8.95 2.29
CA PRO A 68 -8.91 -9.81 1.63
C PRO A 68 -9.55 -10.48 0.42
N ASN A 69 -8.84 -10.49 -0.71
CA ASN A 69 -9.35 -11.14 -1.90
C ASN A 69 -9.34 -12.66 -1.74
N LEU A 70 -10.56 -13.20 -1.67
CA LEU A 70 -10.81 -14.61 -1.47
C LEU A 70 -10.20 -15.48 -2.57
N ASP A 71 -10.05 -14.97 -3.79
CA ASP A 71 -9.48 -15.74 -4.89
C ASP A 71 -7.95 -15.86 -4.74
N LEU A 72 -7.27 -14.83 -4.24
CA LEU A 72 -5.84 -14.92 -3.88
C LEU A 72 -5.62 -15.89 -2.71
N LEU A 73 -6.46 -15.84 -1.68
CA LEU A 73 -6.40 -16.77 -0.56
C LEU A 73 -6.68 -18.23 -0.98
N ARG A 74 -7.59 -18.43 -1.94
CA ARG A 74 -7.85 -19.76 -2.54
C ARG A 74 -6.65 -20.24 -3.34
N ALA A 75 -6.03 -19.38 -4.14
CA ALA A 75 -4.82 -19.72 -4.90
C ALA A 75 -3.66 -20.13 -3.97
N LEU A 76 -3.48 -19.41 -2.85
CA LEU A 76 -2.56 -19.75 -1.77
C LEU A 76 -2.83 -21.15 -1.21
N LYS A 77 -4.08 -21.44 -0.86
CA LYS A 77 -4.48 -22.75 -0.33
C LYS A 77 -4.16 -23.88 -1.30
N VAL A 78 -4.54 -23.74 -2.57
CA VAL A 78 -4.27 -24.75 -3.62
C VAL A 78 -2.76 -24.98 -3.79
N ARG A 79 -1.95 -23.92 -3.81
CA ARG A 79 -0.49 -24.04 -3.96
C ARG A 79 0.14 -24.74 -2.75
N ARG A 80 -0.33 -24.43 -1.54
CA ARG A 80 0.13 -25.09 -0.31
C ARG A 80 -0.21 -26.58 -0.32
N ASP A 81 -1.43 -26.94 -0.69
CA ASP A 81 -1.89 -28.33 -0.68
C ASP A 81 -1.13 -29.17 -1.73
N ARG A 82 -0.68 -28.58 -2.85
CA ARG A 82 0.16 -29.25 -3.86
C ARG A 82 1.61 -29.50 -3.42
N LEU A 83 2.15 -28.68 -2.53
CA LEU A 83 3.53 -28.80 -2.04
C LEU A 83 3.65 -29.74 -0.82
N ALA A 84 2.52 -30.13 -0.23
CA ALA A 84 2.45 -31.05 0.91
C ALA A 84 2.34 -32.54 0.49
N VAL A 85 2.38 -32.83 -0.81
CA VAL A 85 2.35 -34.16 -1.44
C VAL A 85 3.72 -34.44 -2.04
#